data_AF-A0A3C0G2U1-F1
#
_entry.id   AF-A0A3C0G2U1-F1
#
_cell.length_a   1.000
_cell.length_b   1.000
_cell.length_c   1.000
_cell.angle_alpha   90.00
_cell.angle_beta   90.00
_cell.angle_gamma   90.00
#
_symmetry.space_group_name_H-M   'P 1'
#
loop_
_entity.id
_entity.type
_entity.pdbx_description
1 polymer ?
#
loop_
_entity_poly.entity_id
_entity_poly.type
_entity_poly.pdbx_seq_one_letter_code
_entity_poly.pdbx_strand_id
1 'polypeptide(L)'
;MAINIEAMRAKLNASKSGGKPSGSKSTMWRPKAGDQMVRILPTKDGDPFREFHFHYNVGKNPGIYCNKRNDGGECPICDFASKLWRDGVENDDQNLKNEAKKLFARKRYYSPVLIRGNESDGVKIWAYGKTAYETLLGYVLDPDYGDITDPQTGTDIKLT
;
A
#
# COMPACT_ATOMS: atom_id res chain seq x y z
N MET A 1 27.45 32.81 -3.75
CA MET A 1 26.26 32.57 -4.58
C MET A 1 25.07 33.24 -3.93
N ALA A 2 24.37 34.13 -4.65
CA ALA A 2 23.20 34.83 -4.12
C ALA A 2 21.93 33.99 -4.25
N ILE A 3 20.92 34.28 -3.43
CA ILE A 3 19.60 33.66 -3.52
C ILE A 3 18.96 33.97 -4.88
N ASN A 4 18.43 32.94 -5.54
CA ASN A 4 17.65 33.09 -6.77
C ASN A 4 16.22 33.55 -6.42
N ILE A 5 15.96 34.84 -6.62
CA ILE A 5 14.69 35.50 -6.30
C ILE A 5 13.53 34.97 -7.15
N GLU A 6 13.78 34.57 -8.39
CA GLU A 6 12.75 33.99 -9.27
C GLU A 6 12.30 32.62 -8.77
N ALA A 7 13.25 31.78 -8.34
CA ALA A 7 12.95 30.49 -7.73
C ALA A 7 12.15 30.64 -6.42
N MET A 8 12.43 31.69 -5.62
CA MET A 8 11.66 31.99 -4.40
C MET A 8 10.24 32.47 -4.71
N ARG A 9 10.05 33.27 -5.76
CA ARG A 9 8.71 33.69 -6.23
C ARG A 9 7.91 32.51 -6.78
N ALA A 10 8.56 31.60 -7.50
CA ALA A 10 7.94 30.37 -7.98
C ALA A 10 7.48 29.47 -6.82
N LYS A 11 8.32 29.29 -5.79
CA LYS A 11 7.95 28.57 -4.55
C LYS A 11 6.78 29.24 -3.83
N LEU A 12 6.76 30.57 -3.71
CA LEU A 12 5.66 31.29 -3.07
C LEU A 12 4.35 31.14 -3.86
N ASN A 13 4.40 31.20 -5.18
CA ASN A 13 3.21 31.02 -6.02
C ASN A 13 2.68 29.58 -5.98
N ALA A 14 3.57 28.57 -5.98
CA ALA A 14 3.21 27.17 -5.81
C ALA A 14 2.61 26.88 -4.42
N SER A 15 3.10 27.56 -3.38
CA SER A 15 2.54 27.49 -2.03
C SER A 15 1.14 28.12 -1.95
N LYS A 16 0.91 29.26 -2.64
CA LYS A 16 -0.38 29.95 -2.67
C LYS A 16 -1.45 29.22 -3.49
N SER A 17 -1.07 28.52 -4.57
CA SER A 17 -2.00 27.77 -5.41
C SER A 17 -2.41 26.42 -4.82
N GLY A 18 -1.94 26.08 -3.61
CA GLY A 18 -2.32 24.85 -2.92
C GLY A 18 -1.88 23.59 -3.66
N GLY A 19 -0.83 23.69 -4.49
CA GLY A 19 -0.13 22.57 -5.13
C GLY A 19 -1.01 21.37 -5.49
N LYS A 20 -2.14 21.57 -6.16
CA LYS A 20 -2.82 20.43 -6.81
C LYS A 20 -2.05 20.14 -8.09
N PRO A 21 -1.32 19.02 -8.19
CA PRO A 21 -0.78 18.63 -9.48
C PRO A 21 -1.99 18.34 -10.37
N SER A 22 -2.26 19.24 -11.30
CA SER A 22 -3.18 18.99 -12.40
C SER A 22 -2.63 17.79 -13.19
N GLY A 23 -3.38 16.70 -13.22
CA GLY A 23 -3.19 15.65 -14.23
C GLY A 23 -2.20 14.53 -13.94
N SER A 24 -1.70 14.34 -12.71
CA SER A 24 -0.96 13.11 -12.39
C SER A 24 -1.91 11.91 -12.46
N LYS A 25 -1.87 11.13 -13.55
CA LYS A 25 -2.54 9.83 -13.63
C LYS A 25 -2.07 9.03 -12.41
N SER A 26 -3.00 8.65 -11.55
CA SER A 26 -2.70 7.84 -10.37
C SER A 26 -1.90 6.60 -10.77
N THR A 27 -0.74 6.42 -10.14
CA THR A 27 0.05 5.17 -10.22
C THR A 27 -0.66 4.04 -9.48
N MET A 28 -1.54 4.39 -8.52
CA MET A 28 -2.31 3.41 -7.77
C MET A 28 -3.47 2.85 -8.59
N TRP A 29 -3.65 1.53 -8.53
CA TRP A 29 -4.75 0.81 -9.14
C TRP A 29 -5.48 -0.06 -8.12
N ARG A 30 -6.78 -0.24 -8.35
CA ARG A 30 -7.66 -1.11 -7.60
C ARG A 30 -8.54 -1.89 -8.57
N PRO A 31 -8.86 -3.17 -8.27
CA PRO A 31 -9.83 -3.92 -9.04
C PRO A 31 -11.18 -3.20 -9.07
N LYS A 32 -11.83 -3.25 -10.22
CA LYS A 32 -13.20 -2.82 -10.48
C LYS A 32 -14.08 -4.07 -10.54
N ALA A 33 -15.40 -3.88 -10.44
CA ALA A 33 -16.33 -4.98 -10.59
C ALA A 33 -16.22 -5.62 -11.99
N GLY A 34 -16.24 -6.95 -12.04
CA GLY A 34 -16.13 -7.74 -13.25
C GLY A 34 -14.73 -8.32 -13.48
N ASP A 35 -14.65 -9.22 -14.46
CA ASP A 35 -13.41 -9.93 -14.78
C ASP A 35 -12.33 -8.96 -15.26
N GLN A 36 -11.17 -8.98 -14.60
CA GLN A 36 -10.00 -8.21 -15.00
C GLN A 36 -8.76 -9.10 -15.02
N MET A 37 -7.98 -9.00 -16.10
CA MET A 37 -6.73 -9.71 -16.23
C MET A 37 -5.57 -8.77 -15.88
N VAL A 38 -4.74 -9.18 -14.93
CA VAL A 38 -3.54 -8.42 -14.52
C VAL A 38 -2.28 -9.26 -14.66
N ARG A 39 -1.20 -8.59 -15.00
CA ARG A 39 0.14 -9.13 -15.10
C ARG A 39 0.97 -8.61 -13.94
N ILE A 40 1.44 -9.47 -13.05
CA ILE A 40 2.42 -9.06 -12.03
C ILE A 40 3.78 -8.92 -12.70
N LEU A 41 4.49 -7.85 -12.37
CA LEU A 41 5.80 -7.55 -12.94
C LEU A 41 6.92 -7.91 -11.98
N PRO A 42 8.13 -8.23 -12.50
CA PRO A 42 9.27 -8.56 -11.67
C PRO A 42 9.78 -7.30 -10.99
N THR A 43 10.39 -7.48 -9.82
CA THR A 43 11.08 -6.43 -9.07
C THR A 43 12.57 -6.70 -9.02
N LYS A 44 13.37 -5.65 -8.82
CA LYS A 44 14.84 -5.75 -8.81
C LYS A 44 15.37 -6.72 -7.76
N ASP A 45 14.70 -6.80 -6.63
CA ASP A 45 15.07 -7.65 -5.49
C ASP A 45 14.40 -9.03 -5.51
N GLY A 46 13.64 -9.35 -6.57
CA GLY A 46 13.01 -10.67 -6.75
C GLY A 46 11.75 -10.90 -5.91
N ASP A 47 11.36 -9.95 -5.05
CA ASP A 47 10.11 -9.98 -4.30
C ASP A 47 9.07 -9.03 -4.94
N PRO A 48 8.11 -9.54 -5.74
CA PRO A 48 7.08 -8.72 -6.35
C PRO A 48 5.94 -8.36 -5.39
N PHE A 49 5.99 -8.80 -4.13
CA PHE A 49 4.90 -8.69 -3.15
C PHE A 49 5.30 -7.87 -1.93
N ARG A 50 5.67 -6.60 -2.15
CA ARG A 50 6.17 -5.74 -1.06
C ARG A 50 5.15 -5.61 0.07
N GLU A 51 5.59 -5.91 1.29
CA GLU A 51 4.78 -5.79 2.50
C GLU A 51 5.01 -4.44 3.21
N PHE A 52 3.92 -3.84 3.68
CA PHE A 52 3.95 -2.68 4.57
C PHE A 52 2.83 -2.75 5.61
N HIS A 53 3.04 -2.10 6.75
CA HIS A 53 2.11 -1.99 7.85
C HIS A 53 1.57 -0.57 7.98
N PHE A 54 0.25 -0.45 8.11
CA PHE A 54 -0.43 0.84 8.26
C PHE A 54 -1.45 0.81 9.39
N HIS A 55 -1.54 1.90 10.13
CA HIS A 55 -2.64 2.19 11.04
C HIS A 55 -3.81 2.80 10.28
N TYR A 56 -5.01 2.33 10.59
CA TYR A 56 -6.27 2.85 10.05
C TYR A 56 -7.13 3.38 11.19
N ASN A 57 -8.19 4.12 10.86
CA ASN A 57 -9.12 4.71 11.84
C ASN A 57 -8.48 5.76 12.77
N VAL A 58 -7.40 6.41 12.31
CA VAL A 58 -6.76 7.53 13.03
C VAL A 58 -7.15 8.84 12.35
N GLY A 59 -8.19 9.47 12.87
CA GLY A 59 -8.77 10.67 12.27
C GLY A 59 -9.33 10.41 10.87
N LYS A 60 -9.15 11.35 9.94
CA LYS A 60 -9.63 11.26 8.55
C LYS A 60 -8.56 10.74 7.56
N ASN A 61 -7.54 10.03 8.06
CA ASN A 61 -6.42 9.57 7.24
C ASN A 61 -6.75 8.24 6.52
N PRO A 62 -6.37 8.07 5.24
CA PRO A 62 -6.59 6.83 4.49
C PRO A 62 -5.73 5.66 4.99
N GLY A 63 -4.68 5.94 5.75
CA GLY A 63 -3.77 4.98 6.37
C GLY A 63 -2.48 5.69 6.77
N ILE A 64 -1.98 5.44 7.99
CA ILE A 64 -0.75 6.04 8.52
C ILE A 64 0.33 4.97 8.57
N TYR A 65 1.49 5.24 7.98
CA TYR A 65 2.62 4.31 7.96
C TYR A 65 3.09 3.96 9.37
N CYS A 66 3.24 2.66 9.66
CA CYS A 66 3.69 2.18 10.96
C CYS A 66 5.22 2.06 11.00
N ASN A 67 5.89 3.13 11.44
CA ASN A 67 7.35 3.17 11.56
C ASN A 67 7.93 1.97 12.35
N LYS A 68 7.26 1.57 13.45
CA LYS A 68 7.68 0.44 14.30
C LYS A 68 7.68 -0.91 13.59
N ARG A 69 6.67 -1.16 12.75
CA ARG A 69 6.52 -2.46 12.07
C ARG A 69 7.27 -2.53 10.75
N ASN A 70 7.50 -1.39 10.10
CA ASN A 70 8.18 -1.36 8.80
C ASN A 70 9.67 -1.12 8.94
N ASP A 71 10.08 -0.18 9.80
CA ASP A 71 11.46 0.30 9.88
C ASP A 71 12.09 0.03 11.26
N GLY A 72 11.37 -0.62 12.17
CA GLY A 72 11.84 -0.94 13.53
C GLY A 72 11.93 0.26 14.48
N GLY A 73 11.41 1.43 14.09
CA GLY A 73 11.45 2.65 14.89
C GLY A 73 10.36 2.75 15.97
N GLU A 74 10.18 3.95 16.52
CA GLU A 74 9.10 4.23 17.46
C GLU A 74 7.78 4.54 16.73
N CYS A 75 6.64 4.16 17.33
CA CYS A 75 5.33 4.45 16.78
C CYS A 75 4.29 4.73 17.89
N PRO A 76 3.93 6.00 18.12
CA PRO A 76 2.98 6.38 19.17
C PRO A 76 1.60 5.72 19.03
N ILE A 77 1.16 5.42 17.81
CA ILE A 77 -0.12 4.75 17.57
C ILE A 77 -0.07 3.30 18.05
N CYS A 78 1.03 2.58 17.80
CA CYS A 78 1.23 1.25 18.36
C CYS A 78 1.21 1.28 19.87
N ASP A 79 1.94 2.20 20.49
CA ASP A 79 2.10 2.24 21.94
C ASP A 79 0.76 2.62 22.61
N PHE A 80 0.01 3.55 22.02
CA PHE A 80 -1.33 3.89 22.47
C PHE A 80 -2.32 2.73 22.32
N ALA A 81 -2.33 2.04 21.16
CA ALA A 81 -3.20 0.89 20.94
C ALA A 81 -2.88 -0.26 21.92
N SER A 82 -1.60 -0.51 22.19
CA SER A 82 -1.15 -1.50 23.18
C SER A 82 -1.56 -1.11 24.60
N LYS A 83 -1.50 0.17 24.96
CA LYS A 83 -2.00 0.66 26.25
C LYS A 83 -3.51 0.43 26.38
N LEU A 84 -4.30 0.86 25.40
CA LEU A 84 -5.75 0.63 25.39
C LEU A 84 -6.10 -0.86 25.51
N TRP A 85 -5.36 -1.72 24.82
CA TRP A 85 -5.57 -3.16 24.91
C TRP A 85 -5.31 -3.70 26.30
N ARG A 86 -4.21 -3.26 26.95
CA ARG A 86 -3.88 -3.67 28.32
C ARG A 86 -4.88 -3.13 29.33
N ASP A 87 -5.32 -1.89 29.18
CA ASP A 87 -6.32 -1.31 30.08
C ASP A 87 -7.67 -2.04 29.92
N GLY A 88 -8.07 -2.41 28.69
CA GLY A 88 -9.25 -3.23 28.43
C GLY A 88 -9.10 -4.68 28.94
N VAL A 89 -7.92 -5.27 28.72
CA VAL A 89 -7.27 -6.31 29.52
C VAL A 89 -7.75 -6.45 30.98
N GLU A 90 -7.15 -5.56 31.78
CA GLU A 90 -7.15 -5.51 33.23
C GLU A 90 -8.54 -5.20 33.80
N ASN A 91 -9.35 -4.40 33.10
CA ASN A 91 -10.67 -3.99 33.56
C ASN A 91 -11.82 -4.80 32.95
N ASP A 92 -11.50 -5.84 32.17
CA ASP A 92 -12.45 -6.61 31.34
C ASP A 92 -13.37 -5.74 30.45
N ASP A 93 -12.87 -4.59 30.00
CA ASP A 93 -13.64 -3.63 29.21
C ASP A 93 -13.58 -4.00 27.72
N GLN A 94 -14.71 -4.49 27.20
CA GLN A 94 -14.84 -4.87 25.79
C GLN A 94 -14.76 -3.68 24.83
N ASN A 95 -15.17 -2.47 25.25
CA ASN A 95 -15.07 -1.27 24.42
C ASN A 95 -13.62 -0.88 24.22
N LEU A 96 -12.80 -0.87 25.29
CA LEU A 96 -11.36 -0.58 25.18
C LEU A 96 -10.64 -1.61 24.29
N LYS A 97 -10.95 -2.90 24.46
CA LYS A 97 -10.44 -3.98 23.60
C LYS A 97 -10.80 -3.76 22.13
N ASN A 98 -12.04 -3.33 21.85
CA ASN A 98 -12.51 -3.08 20.49
C ASN A 98 -11.85 -1.84 19.86
N GLU A 99 -11.69 -0.75 20.61
CA GLU A 99 -11.00 0.45 20.13
C GLU A 99 -9.51 0.18 19.84
N ALA A 100 -8.83 -0.56 20.72
CA ALA A 100 -7.45 -0.98 20.49
C ALA A 100 -7.30 -1.79 19.19
N LYS A 101 -8.20 -2.76 18.96
CA LYS A 101 -8.21 -3.58 17.73
C LYS A 101 -8.36 -2.76 16.45
N LYS A 102 -9.14 -1.66 16.49
CA LYS A 102 -9.31 -0.77 15.33
C LYS A 102 -8.02 -0.03 14.99
N LEU A 103 -7.17 0.23 15.98
CA LEU A 103 -5.93 1.00 15.85
C LEU A 103 -4.71 0.15 15.54
N PHE A 104 -4.73 -1.17 15.76
CA PHE A 104 -3.58 -2.01 15.43
C PHE A 104 -3.21 -1.94 13.94
N ALA A 105 -1.90 -1.92 13.70
CA ALA A 105 -1.36 -1.86 12.35
C ALA A 105 -1.78 -3.10 11.55
N ARG A 106 -2.24 -2.88 10.32
CA ARG A 106 -2.65 -3.93 9.40
C ARG A 106 -1.64 -4.03 8.27
N LYS A 107 -1.32 -5.25 7.89
CA LYS A 107 -0.42 -5.54 6.76
C LYS A 107 -1.15 -5.29 5.44
N ARG A 108 -0.44 -4.69 4.50
CA ARG A 108 -0.84 -4.46 3.12
C ARG A 108 0.29 -4.88 2.21
N TYR A 109 -0.10 -5.36 1.05
CA TYR A 109 0.79 -5.92 0.04
C TYR A 109 0.66 -5.11 -1.23
N TYR A 110 1.79 -4.91 -1.91
CA TYR A 110 1.88 -4.05 -3.07
C TYR A 110 2.66 -4.77 -4.17
N SER A 111 2.06 -4.81 -5.36
CA SER A 111 2.72 -5.36 -6.54
C SER A 111 2.64 -4.40 -7.72
N PRO A 112 3.74 -4.26 -8.49
CA PRO A 112 3.67 -3.64 -9.80
C PRO A 112 2.89 -4.54 -10.75
N VAL A 113 1.91 -3.97 -11.46
CA VAL A 113 1.05 -4.69 -12.38
C VAL A 113 0.88 -3.95 -13.71
N LEU A 114 0.73 -4.71 -14.79
CA LEU A 114 0.06 -4.23 -16.01
C LEU A 114 -1.37 -4.74 -16.03
N ILE A 115 -2.28 -3.91 -16.55
CA ILE A 115 -3.69 -4.25 -16.68
C ILE A 115 -3.93 -4.58 -18.14
N ARG A 116 -4.31 -5.83 -18.42
CA ARG A 116 -4.54 -6.26 -19.80
C ARG A 116 -5.74 -5.53 -20.40
N GLY A 117 -5.57 -5.08 -21.64
CA GLY A 117 -6.52 -4.20 -22.33
C GLY A 117 -6.43 -2.72 -21.93
N ASN A 118 -5.56 -2.36 -20.98
CA ASN A 118 -5.28 -0.98 -20.58
C ASN A 118 -3.76 -0.72 -20.50
N GLU A 119 -2.97 -1.33 -21.38
CA GLU A 119 -1.50 -1.26 -21.37
C GLU A 119 -0.98 0.18 -21.53
N SER A 120 -1.74 1.04 -22.21
CA SER A 120 -1.42 2.46 -22.42
C SER A 120 -1.43 3.30 -21.13
N ASP A 121 -2.02 2.79 -20.05
CA ASP A 121 -1.95 3.42 -18.73
C ASP A 121 -0.63 3.17 -17.99
N GLY A 122 0.22 2.32 -18.58
CA GLY A 122 1.52 1.94 -18.04
C GLY A 122 1.42 1.08 -16.79
N VAL A 123 2.57 0.93 -16.13
CA VAL A 123 2.67 0.16 -14.89
C VAL A 123 1.87 0.85 -13.78
N LYS A 124 1.07 0.06 -13.06
CA LYS A 124 0.35 0.49 -11.86
C LYS A 124 0.82 -0.26 -10.64
N ILE A 125 0.51 0.28 -9.47
CA ILE A 125 0.69 -0.40 -8.19
C ILE A 125 -0.67 -0.88 -7.71
N TRP A 126 -0.79 -2.19 -7.53
CA TRP A 126 -1.96 -2.80 -6.92
C TRP A 126 -1.70 -2.98 -5.42
N ALA A 127 -2.56 -2.41 -4.57
CA ALA A 127 -2.59 -2.74 -3.14
C ALA A 127 -3.71 -3.72 -2.82
N TYR A 128 -3.39 -4.73 -2.02
CA TYR A 128 -4.34 -5.77 -1.65
C TYR A 128 -4.10 -6.26 -0.21
N GLY A 129 -5.03 -7.10 0.23
CA GLY A 129 -5.01 -7.71 1.57
C GLY A 129 -4.37 -9.10 1.56
N LYS A 130 -4.30 -9.68 2.76
CA LYS A 130 -3.69 -10.99 3.02
C LYS A 130 -4.23 -12.11 2.11
N THR A 131 -5.54 -12.18 1.90
CA THR A 131 -6.14 -13.26 1.09
C THR A 131 -5.59 -13.28 -0.33
N ALA A 132 -5.58 -12.13 -1.02
CA ALA A 132 -5.01 -12.05 -2.37
C ALA A 132 -3.51 -12.36 -2.36
N TYR A 133 -2.77 -11.88 -1.35
CA TYR A 133 -1.35 -12.23 -1.20
C TYR A 133 -1.12 -13.74 -1.10
N GLU A 134 -1.87 -14.44 -0.24
CA GLU A 134 -1.72 -15.89 -0.06
C GLU A 134 -2.07 -16.66 -1.35
N THR A 135 -3.09 -16.22 -2.09
CA THR A 135 -3.43 -16.79 -3.40
C THR A 135 -2.30 -16.60 -4.42
N LEU A 136 -1.76 -15.38 -4.51
CA LEU A 136 -0.67 -15.07 -5.44
C LEU A 136 0.62 -15.82 -5.10
N LEU A 137 0.92 -15.94 -3.80
CA LEU A 137 2.06 -16.72 -3.33
C LEU A 137 1.88 -18.20 -3.67
N GLY A 138 0.65 -18.71 -3.58
CA GLY A 138 0.31 -20.07 -4.05
C GLY A 138 0.69 -20.30 -5.51
N TYR A 139 0.40 -19.35 -6.41
CA TYR A 139 0.80 -19.46 -7.82
C TYR A 139 2.31 -19.43 -8.03
N VAL A 140 3.05 -18.64 -7.27
CA VAL A 140 4.53 -18.59 -7.37
C VAL A 140 5.17 -19.88 -6.90
N LEU A 141 4.60 -20.51 -5.87
CA LEU A 141 5.12 -21.74 -5.29
C LEU A 141 4.71 -23.00 -6.07
N ASP A 142 3.79 -22.87 -7.02
CA ASP A 142 3.35 -23.96 -7.87
C ASP A 142 4.31 -24.10 -9.08
N PRO A 143 5.06 -25.22 -9.18
CA PRO A 143 6.02 -25.42 -10.28
C PRO A 143 5.38 -25.38 -11.67
N ASP A 144 4.09 -25.69 -11.79
CA ASP A 144 3.38 -25.73 -13.08
C ASP A 144 3.20 -24.32 -13.67
N TYR A 145 3.23 -23.28 -12.83
CA TYR A 145 3.10 -21.89 -13.24
C TYR A 145 4.45 -21.23 -13.60
N GLY A 146 5.57 -21.79 -13.12
CA GLY A 146 6.90 -21.21 -13.31
C GLY A 146 7.03 -19.80 -12.73
N ASP A 147 7.88 -18.96 -13.33
CA ASP A 147 8.00 -17.55 -12.94
C ASP A 147 6.82 -16.74 -13.51
N ILE A 148 5.80 -16.51 -12.68
CA ILE A 148 4.62 -15.73 -13.07
C ILE A 148 4.94 -14.28 -13.45
N THR A 149 6.11 -13.77 -13.05
CA THR A 149 6.57 -12.41 -13.31
C THR A 149 7.43 -12.29 -14.57
N ASP A 150 7.76 -13.41 -15.24
CA ASP A 150 8.60 -13.37 -16.43
C ASP A 150 7.99 -12.45 -17.52
N PRO A 151 8.75 -11.48 -18.08
CA PRO A 151 8.23 -10.53 -19.06
C PRO A 151 7.70 -11.15 -20.36
N GLN A 152 8.17 -12.35 -20.72
CA GLN A 152 7.82 -13.07 -21.94
C GLN A 152 6.85 -14.23 -21.66
N THR A 153 7.14 -15.04 -20.64
CA THR A 153 6.45 -16.32 -20.39
C THR A 153 5.63 -16.37 -19.12
N GLY A 154 5.53 -15.28 -18.35
CA GLY A 154 4.80 -15.34 -17.09
C GLY A 154 3.31 -15.67 -17.28
N THR A 155 2.58 -15.81 -16.17
CA THR A 155 1.11 -15.99 -16.14
C THR A 155 0.27 -14.71 -15.90
N ASP A 156 -0.77 -14.49 -16.72
CA ASP A 156 -1.77 -13.45 -16.49
C ASP A 156 -2.81 -13.93 -15.47
N ILE A 157 -3.11 -13.10 -14.48
CA ILE A 157 -3.93 -13.46 -13.33
C ILE A 157 -5.32 -12.87 -13.51
N LYS A 158 -6.32 -13.73 -13.46
CA LYS A 158 -7.73 -13.34 -13.48
C LYS A 158 -8.17 -12.90 -12.08
N LEU A 159 -8.64 -11.67 -11.98
CA LEU A 159 -9.33 -11.12 -10.82
C LEU A 159 -10.83 -11.08 -11.10
N THR A 160 -11.61 -11.66 -10.20
CA THR A 160 -13.08 -11.73 -10.25
C THR A 160 -13.70 -10.91 -9.12
#